data_AF-A0A7J2YW93-F1
#
_entry.id   AF-A0A7J2YW93-F1
#
_cell.length_a   1.000
_cell.length_b   1.000
_cell.length_c   1.000
_cell.angle_alpha   90.00
_cell.angle_beta   90.00
_cell.angle_gamma   90.00
#
_symmetry.space_group_name_H-M   'P 1'
#
loop_
_entity.id
_entity.type
_entity.pdbx_description
1 polymer ?
#
loop_
_entity_poly.entity_id
_entity_poly.type
_entity_poly.pdbx_seq_one_letter_code
_entity_poly.pdbx_strand_id
1 'polypeptide(L)'
;MPKRNDLEQKALHYVVNTGYQGVLQSDLWRELGASSREGSRVSIKLEEKGLIRREKELQEGRWTYRLYPKRLPASIETIIDCPCLLCPDNARCDPTTAISPKSCPRLTDWILNLGKEAPASTQAPSLAATPDMPEVDPDAESLDT
;
A
#
# COMPACT_ATOMS: atom_id res chain seq x y z
N MET A 1 29.08 20.90 -4.55
CA MET A 1 28.47 19.77 -5.28
C MET A 1 26.97 19.76 -5.03
N PRO A 2 26.09 19.55 -6.03
CA PRO A 2 24.75 20.13 -6.02
C PRO A 2 23.76 19.35 -5.14
N LYS A 3 23.38 19.94 -4.00
CA LYS A 3 22.36 19.45 -3.05
C LYS A 3 20.91 19.47 -3.60
N ARG A 4 20.69 19.94 -4.83
CA ARG A 4 19.36 20.16 -5.41
C ARG A 4 18.63 18.89 -5.87
N ASN A 5 19.36 17.82 -6.18
CA ASN A 5 18.76 16.53 -6.56
C ASN A 5 18.27 15.71 -5.36
N ASP A 6 18.77 16.01 -4.16
CA ASP A 6 18.42 15.26 -2.96
C ASP A 6 16.96 15.47 -2.57
N LEU A 7 16.46 16.72 -2.66
CA LEU A 7 15.07 17.02 -2.32
C LEU A 7 14.08 16.41 -3.33
N GLU A 8 14.40 16.45 -4.62
CA GLU A 8 13.57 15.85 -5.67
C GLU A 8 13.47 14.32 -5.50
N GLN A 9 14.60 13.68 -5.21
CA GLN A 9 14.65 12.24 -4.99
C GLN A 9 13.92 11.84 -3.71
N LYS A 10 14.12 12.58 -2.61
CA LYS A 10 13.38 12.38 -1.35
C LYS A 10 11.88 12.56 -1.52
N ALA A 11 11.46 13.60 -2.25
CA ALA A 11 10.06 13.85 -2.55
C ALA A 11 9.44 12.71 -3.37
N LEU A 12 10.13 12.26 -4.42
CA LEU A 12 9.66 11.13 -5.21
C LEU A 12 9.53 9.87 -4.36
N HIS A 13 10.55 9.54 -3.57
CA HIS A 13 10.54 8.36 -2.70
C HIS A 13 9.37 8.42 -1.70
N TYR A 14 9.13 9.58 -1.09
CA TYR A 14 8.01 9.77 -0.17
C TYR A 14 6.65 9.55 -0.86
N VAL A 15 6.43 10.18 -2.01
CA VAL A 15 5.18 10.05 -2.78
C VAL A 15 4.95 8.59 -3.18
N VAL A 16 6.00 7.89 -3.61
CA VAL A 16 5.94 6.48 -3.97
C VAL A 16 5.54 5.61 -2.78
N ASN A 17 6.11 5.85 -1.60
CA ASN A 17 5.77 5.10 -0.39
C ASN A 17 4.35 5.38 0.12
N THR A 18 3.71 6.48 -0.30
CA THR A 18 2.31 6.76 0.06
C THR A 18 1.33 5.90 -0.75
N GLY A 19 1.79 5.22 -1.79
CA GLY A 19 0.97 4.27 -2.54
C GLY A 19 -0.16 4.95 -3.33
N TYR A 20 -1.31 4.28 -3.39
CA TYR A 20 -2.50 4.75 -4.10
C TYR A 20 -3.23 5.93 -3.40
N GLN A 21 -2.97 6.17 -2.11
CA GLN A 21 -3.62 7.25 -1.35
C GLN A 21 -3.07 8.63 -1.73
N GLY A 22 -1.82 8.68 -2.20
CA GLY A 22 -1.13 9.93 -2.50
C GLY A 22 -0.94 10.84 -1.27
N VAL A 23 -0.24 11.95 -1.46
CA VAL A 23 0.11 12.89 -0.38
C VAL A 23 -0.25 14.32 -0.77
N LEU A 24 -0.77 15.08 0.18
CA LEU A 24 -1.04 16.50 -0.02
C LEU A 24 0.28 17.27 -0.15
N GLN A 25 0.35 18.19 -1.11
CA GLN A 25 1.56 18.95 -1.40
C GLN A 25 2.04 19.74 -0.18
N SER A 26 1.14 20.37 0.57
CA SER A 26 1.45 21.07 1.82
C SER A 26 2.08 20.17 2.87
N ASP A 27 1.58 18.94 3.00
CA ASP A 27 2.01 17.99 4.02
C ASP A 27 3.37 17.38 3.66
N LEU A 28 3.56 17.02 2.39
CA LEU A 28 4.83 16.52 1.88
C LEU A 28 6.00 17.47 2.21
N TRP A 29 5.82 18.77 1.96
CA TRP A 29 6.90 19.73 2.18
C TRP A 29 7.10 20.04 3.66
N ARG A 30 6.04 19.99 4.46
CA ARG A 30 6.15 20.10 5.93
C ARG A 30 6.98 18.95 6.49
N GLU A 31 6.73 17.73 6.02
CA GLU A 31 7.46 16.53 6.44
C GLU A 31 8.93 16.54 5.99
N LEU A 32 9.20 16.99 4.76
CA LEU A 32 10.55 17.07 4.21
C LEU A 32 11.34 18.31 4.67
N GLY A 33 10.76 19.16 5.53
CA GLY A 33 11.40 20.39 6.00
C GLY A 33 11.68 21.41 4.88
N ALA A 34 10.89 21.40 3.81
CA ALA A 34 11.10 22.19 2.61
C ALA A 34 10.13 23.38 2.54
N SER A 35 10.56 24.47 1.87
CA SER A 35 9.65 25.59 1.63
C SER A 35 8.59 25.23 0.57
N SER A 36 7.37 25.74 0.70
CA SER A 36 6.30 25.50 -0.28
C SER A 36 6.66 26.01 -1.69
N ARG A 37 7.53 27.04 -1.80
CA ARG A 37 8.02 27.57 -3.08
C ARG A 37 8.94 26.58 -3.77
N GLU A 38 9.92 26.03 -3.04
CA GLU A 38 10.84 25.03 -3.59
C GLU A 38 10.09 23.73 -3.90
N GLY A 39 9.21 23.32 -3.00
CA GLY A 39 8.36 22.16 -3.16
C GLY A 39 7.47 22.23 -4.39
N SER A 40 6.79 23.35 -4.63
CA SER A 40 5.98 23.55 -5.83
C SER A 40 6.79 23.42 -7.12
N ARG A 41 8.03 23.93 -7.14
CA ARG A 41 8.92 23.78 -8.30
C ARG A 41 9.32 22.31 -8.52
N VAL A 42 9.50 21.56 -7.43
CA VAL A 42 9.86 20.14 -7.49
C VAL A 42 8.66 19.30 -7.95
N SER A 43 7.45 19.58 -7.46
CA SER A 43 6.26 18.85 -7.90
C SER A 43 5.95 19.05 -9.38
N ILE A 44 6.11 20.28 -9.91
CA ILE A 44 5.97 20.56 -11.35
C ILE A 44 7.01 19.77 -12.16
N LYS A 45 8.28 19.76 -11.74
CA LYS A 45 9.33 19.00 -12.44
C LYS A 45 9.07 17.50 -12.45
N LEU A 46 8.62 16.94 -11.32
CA LEU A 46 8.30 15.52 -11.22
C LEU A 46 7.08 15.15 -12.10
N GLU A 47 6.12 16.07 -12.24
CA GLU A 47 4.98 15.93 -13.16
C GLU A 47 5.42 15.98 -14.62
N GLU A 48 6.27 16.94 -15.00
CA GLU A 48 6.87 17.07 -16.35
C GLU A 48 7.68 15.83 -16.74
N LYS A 49 8.42 15.24 -15.78
CA LYS A 49 9.15 13.97 -15.96
C LYS A 49 8.23 12.75 -16.04
N GLY A 50 6.93 12.91 -15.80
CA GLY A 50 5.96 11.82 -15.84
C GLY A 50 6.09 10.82 -14.69
N LEU A 51 6.71 11.22 -13.56
CA LEU A 51 6.90 10.35 -12.39
C LEU A 51 5.71 10.40 -11.43
N ILE A 52 5.03 11.54 -11.38
CA ILE A 52 3.85 11.75 -10.54
C ILE A 52 2.69 12.34 -11.34
N ARG A 53 1.48 12.25 -10.80
CA ARG A 53 0.30 13.00 -11.22
C ARG A 53 -0.15 13.92 -10.09
N ARG A 54 -0.69 15.09 -10.43
CA ARG A 54 -1.25 16.03 -9.47
C ARG A 54 -2.74 16.18 -9.70
N GLU A 55 -3.51 16.14 -8.63
CA GLU A 55 -4.95 16.39 -8.65
C GLU A 55 -5.28 17.53 -7.71
N LYS A 56 -6.17 18.42 -8.14
CA LYS A 56 -6.54 19.59 -7.35
C LYS A 56 -7.57 19.17 -6.31
N GLU A 57 -7.31 19.49 -5.04
CA GLU A 57 -8.17 19.13 -3.91
C GLU A 57 -8.41 20.36 -3.04
N LEU A 58 -9.63 20.45 -2.49
CA LEU A 58 -10.01 21.53 -1.58
C LEU A 58 -9.82 21.05 -0.15
N GLN A 59 -8.87 21.64 0.56
CA GLN A 59 -8.60 21.33 1.97
C GLN A 59 -8.84 22.59 2.79
N GLU A 60 -9.77 22.54 3.74
CA GLU A 60 -10.06 23.65 4.68
C GLU A 60 -10.29 25.00 3.98
N GLY A 61 -10.96 25.00 2.83
CA GLY A 61 -11.24 26.22 2.05
C GLY A 61 -10.05 26.75 1.23
N ARG A 62 -8.89 26.07 1.27
CA ARG A 62 -7.72 26.38 0.44
C ARG A 62 -7.50 25.29 -0.61
N TRP A 63 -7.33 25.72 -1.86
CA TRP A 63 -6.93 24.81 -2.93
C TRP A 63 -5.49 24.35 -2.74
N THR A 64 -5.30 23.03 -2.76
CA THR A 64 -4.00 22.37 -2.74
C THR A 64 -3.98 21.28 -3.82
N TYR A 65 -2.83 20.64 -3.99
CA TYR A 65 -2.68 19.51 -4.89
C TYR A 65 -2.36 18.26 -4.08
N ARG A 66 -3.03 17.16 -4.42
CA ARG A 66 -2.61 15.82 -4.00
C ARG A 66 -1.72 15.22 -5.08
N LEU A 67 -0.60 14.64 -4.65
CA LEU A 67 0.42 14.06 -5.48
C LEU A 67 0.27 12.54 -5.40
N TYR A 68 0.16 11.88 -6.55
CA TYR A 68 0.16 10.43 -6.62
C TYR A 68 1.31 9.94 -7.49
N PRO A 69 1.94 8.81 -7.14
CA PRO A 69 2.92 8.18 -8.00
C PRO A 69 2.26 7.67 -9.29
N LYS A 70 2.89 7.86 -10.45
CA LYS A 70 2.43 7.25 -11.71
C LYS A 70 2.84 5.79 -11.83
N ARG A 71 3.92 5.40 -11.17
CA ARG A 71 4.40 4.02 -11.11
C ARG A 71 4.67 3.68 -9.65
N LEU A 72 4.11 2.56 -9.22
CA LEU A 72 4.39 1.97 -7.92
C LEU A 72 5.49 0.92 -8.09
N PRO A 73 6.41 0.80 -7.12
CA PRO A 73 7.35 -0.29 -7.09
C PRO A 73 6.56 -1.60 -6.97
N ALA A 74 7.01 -2.63 -7.71
CA ALA A 74 6.48 -3.97 -7.51
C ALA A 74 6.82 -4.42 -6.08
N SER A 75 5.81 -4.83 -5.31
CA SER A 75 6.00 -5.49 -4.03
C SER A 75 5.71 -6.98 -4.17
N ILE A 76 6.26 -7.81 -3.27
CA ILE A 76 5.97 -9.25 -3.26
C ILE A 76 4.47 -9.48 -3.04
N GLU A 77 3.82 -8.64 -2.25
CA GLU A 77 2.37 -8.67 -1.99
C GLU A 77 1.56 -8.59 -3.29
N THR A 78 1.98 -7.77 -4.25
CA THR A 78 1.25 -7.63 -5.54
C THR A 78 1.32 -8.86 -6.44
N ILE A 79 2.22 -9.81 -6.15
CA ILE A 79 2.41 -11.02 -6.94
C ILE A 79 2.23 -12.30 -6.12
N ILE A 80 1.79 -12.22 -4.86
CA ILE A 80 1.77 -13.36 -3.95
C ILE A 80 0.88 -14.50 -4.45
N ASP A 81 -0.21 -14.17 -5.12
CA ASP A 81 -1.14 -15.13 -5.73
C ASP A 81 -0.70 -15.59 -7.12
N CYS A 82 0.48 -15.16 -7.59
CA CYS A 82 1.00 -15.58 -8.88
C CYS A 82 1.31 -17.09 -8.84
N PRO A 83 0.66 -17.92 -9.69
CA PRO A 83 0.84 -19.37 -9.67
C PRO A 83 2.26 -19.81 -10.01
N CYS A 84 3.07 -18.93 -10.59
CA CYS A 84 4.45 -19.19 -10.93
C CYS A 84 5.37 -19.24 -9.70
N LEU A 85 5.07 -18.51 -8.61
CA LEU A 85 5.95 -18.43 -7.43
C LEU A 85 6.18 -19.80 -6.77
N LEU A 86 5.15 -20.66 -6.77
CA LEU A 86 5.18 -22.00 -6.18
C LEU A 86 5.01 -23.11 -7.24
N CYS A 87 5.26 -22.79 -8.51
CA CYS A 87 5.08 -23.75 -9.59
C CYS A 87 6.19 -24.83 -9.54
N PRO A 88 5.83 -26.13 -9.49
CA PRO A 88 6.82 -27.22 -9.44
C PRO A 88 7.66 -27.29 -10.72
N ASP A 89 7.10 -26.85 -11.84
CA ASP A 89 7.76 -26.86 -13.15
C ASP A 89 8.52 -25.56 -13.45
N ASN A 90 8.58 -24.59 -12.52
CA ASN A 90 9.19 -23.28 -12.76
C ASN A 90 10.63 -23.40 -13.32
N ALA A 91 11.44 -24.29 -12.75
CA ALA A 91 12.81 -24.53 -13.18
C ALA A 91 12.96 -25.04 -14.63
N ARG A 92 11.88 -25.57 -15.22
CA ARG A 92 11.83 -26.10 -16.59
C ARG A 92 10.92 -25.28 -17.50
N CYS A 93 10.30 -24.23 -16.97
CA CYS A 93 9.33 -23.39 -17.67
C CYS A 93 10.08 -22.35 -18.50
N ASP A 94 10.21 -22.60 -19.80
CA ASP A 94 11.01 -21.75 -20.71
C ASP A 94 10.22 -21.40 -21.99
N PRO A 95 10.33 -20.16 -22.52
CA PRO A 95 9.67 -19.73 -23.75
C PRO A 95 9.92 -20.57 -25.01
N THR A 96 10.94 -21.44 -25.00
CA THR A 96 11.38 -22.29 -26.12
C THR A 96 11.09 -23.78 -25.93
N THR A 97 10.71 -24.20 -24.72
CA THR A 97 10.45 -25.62 -24.41
C THR A 97 8.96 -25.96 -24.46
N ALA A 98 8.64 -27.26 -24.33
CA ALA A 98 7.26 -27.72 -24.27
C ALA A 98 6.49 -27.17 -23.06
N ILE A 99 7.18 -26.97 -21.92
CA ILE A 99 6.61 -26.31 -20.75
C ILE A 99 6.94 -24.83 -20.90
N SER A 100 5.99 -24.06 -21.42
CA SER A 100 6.20 -22.66 -21.76
C SER A 100 5.26 -21.75 -20.98
N PRO A 101 5.73 -20.58 -20.52
CA PRO A 101 4.83 -19.56 -19.95
C PRO A 101 3.84 -19.05 -21.00
N LYS A 102 4.16 -19.12 -22.29
CA LYS A 102 3.31 -18.63 -23.40
C LYS A 102 2.01 -19.42 -23.57
N SER A 103 2.01 -20.70 -23.17
CA SER A 103 0.88 -21.61 -23.30
C SER A 103 0.37 -22.11 -21.95
N CYS A 104 0.78 -21.46 -20.85
CA CYS A 104 0.42 -21.89 -19.50
C CYS A 104 -1.01 -21.43 -19.13
N PRO A 105 -1.96 -22.36 -18.91
CA PRO A 105 -3.34 -22.01 -18.57
C PRO A 105 -3.44 -21.33 -17.20
N ARG A 106 -2.73 -21.83 -16.18
CA ARG A 106 -2.71 -21.23 -14.84
C ARG A 106 -2.27 -19.76 -14.86
N LEU A 107 -1.22 -19.46 -15.61
CA LEU A 107 -0.73 -18.09 -15.76
C LEU A 107 -1.73 -17.23 -16.51
N THR A 108 -2.36 -17.78 -17.56
CA THR A 108 -3.38 -17.08 -18.35
C THR A 108 -4.59 -16.72 -17.50
N ASP A 109 -5.12 -17.69 -16.75
CA ASP A 109 -6.27 -17.49 -15.85
C ASP A 109 -5.96 -16.45 -14.79
N TRP A 110 -4.77 -16.50 -14.18
CA TRP A 110 -4.34 -15.49 -13.22
C TRP A 110 -4.30 -14.09 -13.86
N ILE A 111 -3.67 -13.93 -15.03
CA ILE A 111 -3.62 -12.65 -15.76
C ILE A 111 -5.03 -12.14 -16.08
N LEU A 112 -5.92 -13.00 -16.55
CA LEU A 112 -7.30 -12.63 -16.90
C LEU A 112 -8.16 -12.25 -15.68
N ASN A 113 -7.72 -12.60 -14.48
CA ASN A 113 -8.38 -12.28 -13.23
C ASN A 113 -7.72 -11.12 -12.47
N LEU A 114 -6.55 -10.64 -12.92
CA LEU A 114 -5.94 -9.40 -12.41
C LEU A 114 -6.91 -8.22 -12.58
N GLY A 115 -7.36 -7.66 -11.47
CA GLY A 115 -8.28 -6.51 -11.44
C GLY A 115 -9.78 -6.85 -11.34
N LYS A 116 -10.14 -8.14 -11.23
CA LYS A 116 -11.53 -8.57 -10.92
C LYS A 116 -11.81 -8.70 -9.42
N GLU A 117 -10.79 -8.61 -8.56
CA GLU A 117 -10.99 -8.57 -7.12
C GLU A 117 -11.51 -7.20 -6.68
N ALA A 118 -12.79 -7.18 -6.31
CA ALA A 118 -13.34 -6.16 -5.41
C ALA A 118 -12.62 -6.28 -4.03
N PRO A 119 -12.37 -5.17 -3.32
CA PRO A 119 -11.68 -5.22 -2.03
C PRO A 119 -12.52 -5.97 -1.00
N ALA A 120 -12.19 -7.22 -0.74
CA ALA A 120 -12.74 -8.00 0.35
C ALA A 120 -11.92 -7.76 1.63
N SER A 121 -12.64 -7.28 2.67
CA SER A 121 -12.33 -7.33 4.10
C SER A 121 -11.45 -6.23 4.73
N THR A 122 -12.06 -5.06 4.96
CA THR A 122 -11.94 -4.44 6.30
C THR A 122 -12.82 -5.23 7.26
N GLN A 123 -12.25 -6.17 8.00
CA GLN A 123 -12.84 -6.60 9.28
C GLN A 123 -11.91 -6.10 10.38
N ALA A 124 -12.29 -4.98 10.99
CA ALA A 124 -11.74 -4.58 12.27
C ALA A 124 -12.14 -5.65 13.31
N PRO A 125 -11.23 -6.12 14.18
CA PRO A 125 -11.61 -6.98 15.27
C PRO A 125 -12.50 -6.18 16.24
N SER A 126 -13.77 -6.58 16.34
CA SER A 126 -14.72 -6.07 17.31
C SER A 126 -14.26 -6.49 18.71
N LEU A 127 -13.73 -5.52 19.44
CA LEU A 127 -13.39 -5.59 20.84
C LEU A 127 -14.69 -5.54 21.66
N ALA A 128 -15.13 -6.66 22.25
CA ALA A 128 -15.94 -6.69 23.49
C ALA A 128 -16.36 -8.13 23.86
N ALA A 129 -15.74 -8.68 24.89
CA ALA A 129 -16.42 -9.48 25.92
C ALA A 129 -15.43 -9.70 27.07
N THR A 130 -15.50 -8.83 28.07
CA THR A 130 -14.97 -9.10 29.42
C THR A 130 -15.73 -10.29 30.01
N PRO A 131 -15.05 -11.33 30.54
CA PRO A 131 -15.74 -12.37 31.28
C PRO A 131 -16.20 -11.83 32.63
N ASP A 132 -17.50 -11.91 32.85
CA ASP A 132 -18.22 -11.67 34.09
C ASP A 132 -17.71 -12.64 35.18
N MET A 133 -17.11 -12.10 36.23
CA MET A 133 -16.83 -12.85 37.45
C MET A 133 -18.09 -12.84 38.32
N PRO A 134 -18.68 -13.99 38.68
CA PRO A 134 -19.68 -14.01 39.72
C PRO A 134 -19.00 -13.85 41.10
N GLU A 135 -19.46 -12.82 41.82
CA GLU A 135 -19.17 -12.57 43.23
C GLU A 135 -19.89 -13.59 44.14
N VAL A 136 -19.08 -14.15 45.06
CA VAL A 136 -19.32 -14.61 46.45
C VAL A 136 -20.54 -15.44 46.85
N ASP A 137 -20.25 -16.56 47.53
CA ASP A 137 -20.93 -16.97 48.77
C ASP A 137 -19.96 -17.78 49.66
N PRO A 138 -19.53 -17.25 50.82
CA PRO A 138 -18.93 -18.06 51.86
C PRO A 138 -19.67 -17.91 53.19
N ASP A 139 -20.77 -18.65 53.36
CA ASP A 139 -21.39 -18.90 54.66
C ASP A 139 -21.81 -20.39 54.70
N ALA A 140 -21.03 -21.25 55.36
CA ALA A 140 -21.20 -21.63 56.76
C ALA A 140 -22.39 -22.58 56.98
N GLU A 141 -22.13 -23.89 56.94
CA GLU A 141 -22.88 -24.83 57.79
C GLU A 141 -21.93 -25.88 58.38
N SER A 142 -21.81 -25.78 59.70
CA SER A 142 -21.33 -26.79 60.65
C SER A 142 -22.40 -27.85 60.92
N LEU A 143 -21.95 -29.00 61.45
CA LEU A 143 -22.66 -30.05 62.23
C LEU A 143 -22.61 -31.43 61.52
N ASP A 144 -21.74 -32.33 61.97
CA ASP A 144 -21.94 -33.30 63.08
C ASP A 144 -22.74 -34.55 62.65
N THR A 145 -22.02 -35.65 62.44
CA THR A 145 -22.25 -37.05 62.90
C THR A 145 -21.72 -38.05 61.88
#